data_AF-C3ZZQ2-F1
#
_entry.id   AF-C3ZZQ2-F1
#
_cell.length_a   1.000
_cell.length_b   1.000
_cell.length_c   1.000
_cell.angle_alpha   90.00
_cell.angle_beta   90.00
_cell.angle_gamma   90.00
#
_symmetry.space_group_name_H-M   'P 1'
#
loop_
_entity.id
_entity.type
_entity.pdbx_description
1 polymer ?
#
loop_
_entity_poly.entity_id
_entity_poly.type
_entity_poly.pdbx_seq_one_letter_code
_entity_poly.pdbx_strand_id
1 'polypeptide(L)'
;MVMLNSVSELHEHLDRSQLTEELGGFIRYEHHDWIEQRSAIEKFASNTHDIAKTLQQLGTELAETELPNDISTTESLLEQQRKQKEEIKDDLAEAQRHGETLLSIIRRPSSDTVTADLCPSTATNVSTIERYIIQLEETDKAFDEFWSSHELKLSQCLQLRHFETEFRELKGTMDALQEQLCETQETGDSVARVDALLKEASQLENKAKVGMDKARRLVARGDELISENHYAVDSIRPKCHEMQLVCDDFTVAMEKRVDLLNRSHDLQQRLEKANRWCTQGVDLLASQPIDKCQTQEGAESALKECSDFLKTFDDLRLQDPKEFHVKFEEMLTAESKVGGGDMDGSIY
;
A
#
# COMPACT_ATOMS: atom_id res chain seq x y z
N MET A 1 57.89 11.04 -59.76
CA MET A 1 58.25 11.79 -58.54
C MET A 1 58.58 13.20 -59.00
N VAL A 2 57.65 14.15 -58.87
CA VAL A 2 57.91 15.54 -59.27
C VAL A 2 58.74 16.17 -58.14
N MET A 3 60.00 16.50 -58.43
CA MET A 3 60.87 17.24 -57.52
C MET A 3 60.67 18.73 -57.83
N LEU A 4 59.94 19.42 -56.96
CA LEU A 4 59.70 20.85 -57.09
C LEU A 4 60.90 21.59 -56.50
N ASN A 5 61.59 22.39 -57.32
CA ASN A 5 62.81 23.11 -56.92
C ASN A 5 62.54 24.58 -56.56
N SER A 6 61.29 25.05 -56.72
CA SER A 6 60.89 26.41 -56.34
C SER A 6 59.40 26.49 -55.97
N VAL A 7 59.04 27.50 -55.16
CA VAL A 7 57.64 27.81 -54.79
C VAL A 7 56.79 28.14 -56.03
N SER A 8 57.42 28.59 -57.12
CA SER A 8 56.74 28.88 -58.38
C SER A 8 56.25 27.62 -59.11
N GLU A 9 57.02 26.52 -59.09
CA GLU A 9 56.61 25.23 -59.68
C GLU A 9 55.50 24.55 -58.85
N LEU A 10 55.43 24.84 -57.55
CA LEU A 10 54.37 24.37 -56.64
C LEU A 10 53.01 24.95 -57.05
N HIS A 11 52.96 26.23 -57.44
CA HIS A 11 51.73 26.92 -57.87
C HIS A 11 51.23 26.48 -59.26
N GLU A 12 52.05 25.78 -60.05
CA GLU A 12 51.61 25.16 -61.32
C GLU A 12 50.81 23.87 -61.09
N HIS A 13 51.01 23.21 -59.95
CA HIS A 13 50.42 21.92 -59.62
C HIS A 13 49.37 21.98 -58.51
N LEU A 14 49.42 23.01 -57.66
CA LEU A 14 48.53 23.21 -56.53
C LEU A 14 47.96 24.63 -56.54
N ASP A 15 46.66 24.73 -56.30
CA ASP A 15 46.00 26.02 -56.12
C ASP A 15 46.51 26.69 -54.83
N ARG A 16 46.77 27.99 -54.90
CA ARG A 16 47.17 28.83 -53.77
C ARG A 16 46.14 28.83 -52.65
N SER A 17 44.88 28.53 -52.94
CA SER A 17 43.82 28.31 -51.94
C SER A 17 44.06 27.10 -51.02
N GLN A 18 44.97 26.19 -51.40
CA GLN A 18 45.29 24.96 -50.67
C GLN A 18 46.63 25.03 -49.93
N LEU A 19 47.33 26.15 -50.01
CA LEU A 19 48.67 26.33 -49.45
C LEU A 19 48.64 27.30 -48.26
N THR A 20 49.52 27.08 -47.29
CA THR A 20 49.69 28.01 -46.17
C THR A 20 50.40 29.29 -46.61
N GLU A 21 50.24 30.38 -45.84
CA GLU A 21 50.90 31.67 -46.12
C GLU A 21 52.43 31.53 -46.27
N GLU A 22 53.06 30.63 -45.52
CA GLU A 22 54.51 30.32 -45.60
C GLU A 22 54.93 29.73 -46.96
N LEU A 23 54.00 29.11 -47.70
CA LEU A 23 54.19 28.53 -49.03
C LEU A 23 53.57 29.39 -50.15
N GLY A 24 53.21 30.64 -49.83
CA GLY A 24 52.62 31.60 -50.77
C GLY A 24 51.15 31.34 -51.10
N GLY A 25 50.42 30.65 -50.22
CA GLY A 25 48.98 30.43 -50.32
C GLY A 25 48.15 31.35 -49.42
N PHE A 26 46.84 31.05 -49.36
CA PHE A 26 45.86 31.86 -48.62
C PHE A 26 45.42 31.23 -47.28
N ILE A 27 45.93 30.05 -46.93
CA ILE A 27 45.60 29.40 -45.66
C ILE A 27 46.46 29.99 -44.55
N ARG A 28 45.84 30.69 -43.60
CA ARG A 28 46.50 31.11 -42.38
C ARG A 28 46.69 29.91 -41.45
N TYR A 29 47.93 29.62 -41.09
CA TYR A 29 48.29 28.54 -40.17
C TYR A 29 49.15 29.11 -39.04
N GLU A 30 48.63 29.05 -37.82
CA GLU A 30 49.39 29.34 -36.61
C GLU A 30 49.57 28.03 -35.83
N HIS A 31 50.82 27.57 -35.74
CA HIS A 31 51.14 26.27 -35.14
C HIS A 31 50.70 26.17 -33.67
N HIS A 32 50.80 27.28 -32.94
CA HIS A 32 50.40 27.37 -31.54
C HIS A 32 48.89 27.17 -31.37
N ASP A 33 48.07 27.94 -32.10
CA ASP A 33 46.61 27.82 -32.11
C ASP A 33 46.15 26.42 -32.53
N TRP A 34 46.81 25.84 -33.54
CA TRP A 34 46.50 24.48 -33.97
C TRP A 34 46.76 23.44 -32.87
N ILE A 35 47.90 23.54 -32.16
CA ILE A 35 48.21 22.66 -31.02
C ILE A 35 47.19 22.85 -29.90
N GLU A 36 46.85 24.09 -29.54
CA GLU A 36 45.91 24.38 -28.46
C GLU A 36 44.51 23.85 -28.77
N GLN A 37 43.99 24.11 -29.98
CA GLN A 37 42.70 23.59 -30.42
C GLN A 37 42.69 22.07 -30.44
N ARG A 38 43.74 21.44 -30.98
CA ARG A 38 43.84 19.98 -31.03
C ARG A 38 43.89 19.38 -29.63
N SER A 39 44.67 19.97 -28.72
CA SER A 39 44.75 19.55 -27.33
C SER A 39 43.41 19.68 -26.60
N ALA A 40 42.67 20.78 -26.83
CA ALA A 40 41.35 21.00 -26.25
C ALA A 40 40.32 19.98 -26.75
N ILE A 41 40.34 19.67 -28.05
CA ILE A 41 39.47 18.65 -28.66
C ILE A 41 39.78 17.26 -28.09
N GLU A 42 41.06 16.92 -27.93
CA GLU A 42 41.46 15.63 -27.35
C GLU A 42 41.05 15.50 -25.88
N LYS A 43 41.20 16.57 -25.09
CA LYS A 43 40.69 16.62 -23.70
C LYS A 43 39.18 16.46 -23.65
N PHE A 44 38.44 17.14 -24.52
CA PHE A 44 36.99 17.03 -24.59
C PHE A 44 36.53 15.63 -25.01
N ALA A 45 37.22 15.02 -25.98
CA ALA A 45 36.97 13.64 -26.40
C ALA A 45 37.22 12.63 -25.27
N SER A 46 38.31 12.81 -24.52
CA SER A 46 38.59 11.97 -23.33
C SER A 46 37.49 12.12 -22.28
N ASN A 47 37.10 13.35 -21.94
CA ASN A 47 36.05 13.62 -20.97
C ASN A 47 34.70 12.99 -21.38
N THR A 48 34.34 13.12 -22.67
CA THR A 48 33.12 12.52 -23.23
C THR A 48 33.14 11.00 -23.10
N HIS A 49 34.30 10.38 -23.36
CA HIS A 49 34.48 8.93 -23.20
C HIS A 49 34.36 8.50 -21.73
N ASP A 50 34.98 9.24 -20.81
CA ASP A 50 34.96 8.94 -19.38
C ASP A 50 33.53 9.04 -18.81
N ILE A 51 32.77 10.06 -19.18
CA ILE A 51 31.37 10.22 -18.77
C ILE A 51 30.50 9.07 -19.31
N ALA A 52 30.62 8.75 -20.60
CA ALA A 52 29.88 7.65 -21.20
C ALA A 52 30.18 6.31 -20.50
N LYS A 53 31.44 6.08 -20.13
CA LYS A 53 31.87 4.88 -19.39
C LYS A 53 31.29 4.85 -17.97
N THR A 54 31.34 5.95 -17.24
CA THR A 54 30.77 6.06 -15.89
C THR A 54 29.26 5.81 -15.91
N LEU A 55 28.56 6.39 -16.88
CA LEU A 55 27.12 6.21 -17.06
C LEU A 55 26.76 4.76 -17.41
N GLN A 56 27.55 4.11 -18.28
CA GLN A 56 27.38 2.68 -18.58
C GLN A 56 27.60 1.80 -17.35
N GLN A 57 28.61 2.11 -16.54
CA GLN A 57 28.89 1.40 -15.30
C GLN A 57 27.74 1.57 -14.30
N LEU A 58 27.28 2.81 -14.07
CA LEU A 58 26.14 3.06 -13.20
C LEU A 58 24.89 2.33 -13.72
N GLY A 59 24.59 2.41 -15.02
CA GLY A 59 23.45 1.71 -15.61
C GLY A 59 23.49 0.20 -15.37
N THR A 60 24.69 -0.41 -15.42
CA THR A 60 24.88 -1.83 -15.12
C THR A 60 24.65 -2.13 -13.64
N GLU A 61 25.22 -1.34 -12.75
CA GLU A 61 25.04 -1.47 -11.29
C GLU A 61 23.55 -1.32 -10.89
N LEU A 62 22.85 -0.35 -11.50
CA LEU A 62 21.41 -0.14 -11.29
C LEU A 62 20.60 -1.34 -11.81
N ALA A 63 20.93 -1.88 -12.98
CA ALA A 63 20.23 -3.03 -13.56
C ALA A 63 20.44 -4.33 -12.76
N GLU A 64 21.63 -4.51 -12.17
CA GLU A 64 21.98 -5.65 -11.32
C GLU A 64 21.52 -5.49 -9.87
N THR A 65 20.96 -4.33 -9.50
CA THR A 65 20.51 -4.08 -8.14
C THR A 65 19.34 -5.00 -7.78
N GLU A 66 19.58 -5.89 -6.81
CA GLU A 66 18.51 -6.69 -6.21
C GLU A 66 17.56 -5.81 -5.41
N LEU A 67 16.25 -6.03 -5.58
CA LEU A 67 15.22 -5.29 -4.87
C LEU A 67 15.23 -5.68 -3.38
N PRO A 68 15.47 -4.74 -2.45
CA PRO A 68 15.52 -5.07 -1.03
C PRO A 68 14.16 -5.53 -0.48
N ASN A 69 14.21 -6.31 0.60
CA ASN A 69 13.03 -6.85 1.27
C ASN A 69 12.52 -5.99 2.45
N ASP A 70 13.21 -4.90 2.78
CA ASP A 70 12.89 -4.02 3.91
C ASP A 70 12.66 -2.56 3.46
N ILE A 71 11.71 -1.87 4.09
CA ILE A 71 11.33 -0.49 3.77
C ILE A 71 12.53 0.44 3.87
N SER A 72 13.22 0.45 5.02
CA SER A 72 14.32 1.38 5.29
C SER A 72 15.48 1.17 4.33
N THR A 73 15.80 -0.09 4.03
CA THR A 73 16.83 -0.40 3.04
C THR A 73 16.44 0.02 1.62
N THR A 74 15.17 -0.11 1.25
CA THR A 74 14.66 0.30 -0.07
C THR A 74 14.64 1.83 -0.21
N GLU A 75 14.25 2.55 0.84
CA GLU A 75 14.27 4.02 0.88
C GLU A 75 15.70 4.56 0.78
N SER A 76 16.62 4.01 1.58
CA SER A 76 18.03 4.42 1.55
C SER A 76 18.66 4.15 0.18
N LEU A 77 18.34 3.01 -0.44
CA LEU A 77 18.82 2.67 -1.77
C LEU A 77 18.28 3.65 -2.84
N LEU A 78 16.98 3.96 -2.79
CA LEU A 78 16.36 4.90 -3.73
C LEU A 78 16.99 6.29 -3.62
N GLU A 79 17.22 6.78 -2.40
CA GLU A 79 17.85 8.08 -2.15
C GLU A 79 19.31 8.09 -2.64
N GLN A 80 20.07 7.04 -2.34
CA GLN A 80 21.45 6.90 -2.82
C GLN A 80 21.52 6.91 -4.34
N GLN A 81 20.66 6.14 -5.03
CA GLN A 81 20.65 6.06 -6.48
C GLN A 81 20.20 7.38 -7.12
N ARG A 82 19.22 8.09 -6.53
CA ARG A 82 18.83 9.44 -6.98
C ARG A 82 20.00 10.41 -6.90
N LYS A 83 20.75 10.37 -5.80
CA LYS A 83 21.93 11.20 -5.64
C LYS A 83 23.00 10.90 -6.70
N GLN A 84 23.29 9.62 -6.94
CA GLN A 84 24.24 9.20 -7.99
C GLN A 84 23.80 9.66 -9.39
N LYS A 85 22.50 9.62 -9.68
CA LYS A 85 21.93 10.13 -10.93
C LYS A 85 22.09 11.64 -11.06
N GLU A 86 21.86 12.42 -10.00
CA GLU A 86 22.08 13.87 -10.03
C GLU A 86 23.57 14.21 -10.24
N GLU A 87 24.49 13.51 -9.57
CA GLU A 87 25.94 13.72 -9.74
C GLU A 87 26.38 13.51 -11.21
N ILE A 88 25.92 12.45 -11.87
CA ILE A 88 26.25 12.21 -13.30
C ILE A 88 25.54 13.19 -14.24
N LYS A 89 24.33 13.66 -13.90
CA LYS A 89 23.64 14.68 -14.70
C LYS A 89 24.38 16.02 -14.65
N ASP A 90 24.94 16.38 -13.50
CA ASP A 90 25.80 17.56 -13.36
C ASP A 90 27.07 17.44 -14.22
N ASP A 91 27.73 16.28 -14.20
CA ASP A 91 28.92 16.00 -15.03
C ASP A 91 28.60 16.09 -16.54
N LEU A 92 27.45 15.54 -16.97
CA LEU A 92 26.96 15.62 -18.35
C LEU A 92 26.71 17.07 -18.77
N ALA A 93 26.03 17.86 -17.93
CA ALA A 93 25.75 19.27 -18.20
C ALA A 93 27.03 20.11 -18.28
N GLU A 94 28.02 19.84 -17.42
CA GLU A 94 29.33 20.48 -17.50
C GLU A 94 30.07 20.11 -18.80
N ALA A 95 30.02 18.85 -19.23
CA ALA A 95 30.62 18.42 -20.48
C ALA A 95 29.97 19.07 -21.71
N GLN A 96 28.64 19.16 -21.74
CA GLN A 96 27.90 19.85 -22.80
C GLN A 96 28.31 21.33 -22.88
N ARG A 97 28.32 22.04 -21.75
CA ARG A 97 28.76 23.45 -21.67
C ARG A 97 30.22 23.63 -22.11
N HIS A 98 31.10 22.69 -21.78
CA HIS A 98 32.49 22.69 -22.24
C HIS A 98 32.55 22.52 -23.77
N GLY A 99 31.78 21.60 -24.34
CA GLY A 99 31.66 21.41 -25.79
C GLY A 99 31.17 22.66 -26.52
N GLU A 100 30.10 23.29 -26.01
CA GLU A 100 29.58 24.55 -26.56
C GLU A 100 30.58 25.70 -26.50
N THR A 101 31.28 25.82 -25.37
CA THR A 101 32.34 26.82 -25.20
C THR A 101 33.47 26.58 -26.20
N LEU A 102 33.89 25.32 -26.38
CA LEU A 102 34.94 24.95 -27.32
C LEU A 102 34.51 25.24 -28.78
N LEU A 103 33.26 24.95 -29.15
CA LEU A 103 32.69 25.35 -30.44
C LEU A 103 32.72 26.86 -30.65
N SER A 104 32.36 27.64 -29.62
CA SER A 104 32.37 29.10 -29.70
C SER A 104 33.78 29.67 -29.93
N ILE A 105 34.80 29.06 -29.32
CA ILE A 105 36.20 29.44 -29.47
C ILE A 105 36.70 29.14 -30.88
N ILE A 106 36.40 27.93 -31.41
CA ILE A 106 36.89 27.49 -32.73
C ILE A 106 36.14 28.18 -33.88
N ARG A 107 34.87 28.53 -33.68
CA ARG A 107 34.07 29.29 -34.67
C ARG A 107 34.37 30.79 -34.68
N ARG A 108 35.13 31.30 -33.71
CA ARG A 108 35.42 32.75 -33.64
C ARG A 108 36.27 33.16 -34.85
N PRO A 109 35.79 34.06 -35.72
CA PRO A 109 36.59 34.54 -36.83
C PRO A 109 37.79 35.31 -36.28
N SER A 110 38.99 34.94 -36.71
CA SER A 110 40.20 35.75 -36.48
C SER A 110 39.91 37.16 -37.00
N SER A 111 40.08 38.17 -36.14
CA SER A 111 39.56 39.54 -36.30
C SER A 111 40.02 40.33 -37.54
N ASP A 112 40.73 39.72 -38.51
CA ASP A 112 41.50 40.48 -39.50
C ASP A 112 41.23 40.14 -40.98
N THR A 113 40.27 39.28 -41.36
CA THR A 113 40.03 39.02 -42.81
C THR A 113 38.57 38.87 -43.21
N VAL A 114 38.23 39.56 -44.31
CA VAL A 114 36.89 39.70 -44.94
C VAL A 114 36.51 38.47 -45.80
N THR A 115 37.22 37.35 -45.67
CA THR A 115 36.94 36.11 -46.41
C THR A 115 36.52 35.02 -45.44
N ALA A 116 35.21 34.91 -45.23
CA ALA A 116 34.56 34.03 -44.27
C ALA A 116 34.47 32.56 -44.75
N ASP A 117 35.52 32.02 -45.37
CA ASP A 117 35.60 30.57 -45.63
C ASP A 117 36.50 29.94 -44.56
N LEU A 118 35.90 29.11 -43.71
CA LEU A 118 36.61 28.32 -42.72
C LEU A 118 37.64 27.43 -43.43
N CYS A 119 38.89 27.47 -42.97
CA CYS A 119 39.91 26.52 -43.41
C CYS A 119 39.38 25.07 -43.26
N PRO A 120 39.66 24.15 -44.20
CA PRO A 120 39.17 22.77 -44.12
C PRO A 120 39.47 22.07 -42.79
N SER A 121 40.57 22.44 -42.11
CA SER A 121 40.94 21.90 -40.79
C SER A 121 40.03 22.38 -39.65
N THR A 122 39.60 23.65 -39.66
CA THR A 122 38.65 24.17 -38.66
C THR A 122 37.25 23.60 -38.89
N ALA A 123 36.84 23.39 -40.15
CA ALA A 123 35.58 22.70 -40.46
C ALA A 123 35.55 21.26 -39.91
N THR A 124 36.65 20.50 -40.03
CA THR A 124 36.75 19.15 -39.45
C THR A 124 36.73 19.14 -37.92
N ASN A 125 37.36 20.13 -37.28
CA ASN A 125 37.36 20.28 -35.82
C ASN A 125 35.97 20.59 -35.28
N VAL A 126 35.26 21.54 -35.91
CA VAL A 126 33.87 21.89 -35.58
C VAL A 126 32.96 20.67 -35.69
N SER A 127 33.01 19.96 -36.82
CA SER A 127 32.19 18.75 -37.02
C SER A 127 32.51 17.65 -36.00
N THR A 128 33.78 17.52 -35.60
CA THR A 128 34.19 16.54 -34.58
C THR A 128 33.61 16.86 -33.20
N ILE A 129 33.64 18.14 -32.80
CA ILE A 129 33.08 18.58 -31.51
C ILE A 129 31.56 18.49 -31.51
N GLU A 130 30.90 18.94 -32.60
CA GLU A 130 29.46 18.78 -32.78
C GLU A 130 29.04 17.32 -32.62
N ARG A 131 29.79 16.39 -33.23
CA ARG A 131 29.53 14.96 -33.08
C ARG A 131 29.65 14.49 -31.63
N TYR A 132 30.66 14.95 -30.89
CA TYR A 132 30.79 14.59 -29.46
C TYR A 132 29.67 15.17 -28.60
N ILE A 133 29.20 16.39 -28.88
CA ILE A 133 28.04 16.97 -28.20
C ILE A 133 26.78 16.15 -28.48
N ILE A 134 26.54 15.79 -29.75
CA ILE A 134 25.42 14.92 -30.14
C ILE A 134 25.52 13.57 -29.41
N GLN A 135 26.71 12.98 -29.31
CA GLN A 135 26.91 11.74 -28.55
C GLN A 135 26.58 11.91 -27.06
N LEU A 136 26.97 13.02 -26.43
CA LEU A 136 26.61 13.32 -25.04
C LEU A 136 25.09 13.44 -24.87
N GLU A 137 24.41 14.16 -25.77
CA GLU A 137 22.95 14.29 -25.78
C GLU A 137 22.24 12.93 -25.96
N GLU A 138 22.73 12.09 -26.86
CA GLU A 138 22.21 10.73 -27.07
C GLU A 138 22.42 9.86 -25.83
N THR A 139 23.59 9.92 -25.19
CA THR A 139 23.87 9.17 -23.95
C THR A 139 23.01 9.65 -22.79
N ASP A 140 22.79 10.97 -22.67
CA ASP A 140 21.95 11.56 -21.64
C ASP A 140 20.50 11.10 -21.80
N LYS A 141 19.97 11.16 -23.02
CA LYS A 141 18.61 10.71 -23.32
C LYS A 141 18.42 9.22 -23.07
N ALA A 142 19.37 8.39 -23.50
CA ALA A 142 19.31 6.95 -23.27
C ALA A 142 19.32 6.61 -21.77
N PHE A 143 20.09 7.36 -20.98
CA PHE A 143 20.10 7.21 -19.53
C PHE A 143 18.79 7.65 -18.88
N ASP A 144 18.20 8.77 -19.31
CA ASP A 144 16.91 9.24 -18.77
C ASP A 144 15.78 8.23 -19.03
N GLU A 145 15.76 7.60 -20.20
CA GLU A 145 14.80 6.54 -20.53
C GLU A 145 14.97 5.31 -19.63
N PHE A 146 16.21 4.86 -19.43
CA PHE A 146 16.53 3.76 -18.51
C PHE A 146 16.17 4.11 -17.06
N TRP A 147 16.63 5.27 -16.59
CA TRP A 147 16.43 5.76 -15.23
C TRP A 147 14.94 5.86 -14.91
N SER A 148 14.13 6.40 -15.82
CA SER A 148 12.67 6.52 -15.61
C SER A 148 12.02 5.16 -15.35
N SER A 149 12.42 4.13 -16.10
CA SER A 149 11.91 2.77 -15.89
C SER A 149 12.44 2.15 -14.60
N HIS A 150 13.71 2.39 -14.27
CA HIS A 150 14.35 1.86 -13.06
C HIS A 150 13.77 2.49 -11.78
N GLU A 151 13.67 3.81 -11.75
CA GLU A 151 13.09 4.58 -10.65
C GLU A 151 11.63 4.18 -10.42
N LEU A 152 10.84 4.03 -11.49
CA LEU A 152 9.47 3.55 -11.37
C LEU A 152 9.41 2.17 -10.71
N LYS A 153 10.25 1.23 -11.14
CA LYS A 153 10.29 -0.13 -10.58
C LYS A 153 10.72 -0.13 -9.10
N LEU A 154 11.72 0.67 -8.75
CA LEU A 154 12.20 0.77 -7.36
C LEU A 154 11.17 1.47 -6.46
N SER A 155 10.49 2.51 -6.96
CA SER A 155 9.39 3.17 -6.26
C SER A 155 8.21 2.20 -6.03
N GLN A 156 7.83 1.44 -7.05
CA GLN A 156 6.83 0.36 -6.91
C GLN A 156 7.28 -0.71 -5.91
N CYS A 157 8.58 -1.03 -5.85
CA CYS A 157 9.08 -1.96 -4.83
C CYS A 157 8.87 -1.40 -3.41
N LEU A 158 9.17 -0.13 -3.20
CA LEU A 158 8.93 0.53 -1.92
C LEU A 158 7.44 0.53 -1.55
N GLN A 159 6.56 0.89 -2.50
CA GLN A 159 5.10 0.84 -2.32
C GLN A 159 4.62 -0.56 -1.91
N LEU A 160 5.13 -1.61 -2.58
CA LEU A 160 4.83 -2.99 -2.24
C LEU A 160 5.28 -3.34 -0.82
N ARG A 161 6.48 -2.92 -0.39
CA ARG A 161 6.98 -3.17 0.97
C ARG A 161 6.10 -2.52 2.04
N HIS A 162 5.65 -1.28 1.82
CA HIS A 162 4.69 -0.63 2.71
C HIS A 162 3.36 -1.37 2.74
N PHE A 163 2.83 -1.73 1.56
CA PHE A 163 1.58 -2.48 1.45
C PHE A 163 1.63 -3.82 2.20
N GLU A 164 2.71 -4.59 2.03
CA GLU A 164 2.89 -5.89 2.68
C GLU A 164 3.06 -5.77 4.19
N THR A 165 3.71 -4.72 4.67
CA THR A 165 3.91 -4.46 6.10
C THR A 165 2.58 -4.07 6.75
N GLU A 166 1.86 -3.12 6.17
CA GLU A 166 0.53 -2.72 6.65
C GLU A 166 -0.48 -3.87 6.59
N PHE A 167 -0.44 -4.69 5.54
CA PHE A 167 -1.25 -5.91 5.46
C PHE A 167 -0.97 -6.86 6.62
N ARG A 168 0.31 -7.13 6.92
CA ARG A 168 0.70 -8.06 7.99
C ARG A 168 0.26 -7.55 9.37
N GLU A 169 0.49 -6.27 9.65
CA GLU A 169 0.09 -5.64 10.91
C GLU A 169 -1.42 -5.66 11.09
N LEU A 170 -2.15 -5.32 10.03
CA LEU A 170 -3.60 -5.27 10.08
C LEU A 170 -4.22 -6.66 10.18
N LYS A 171 -3.68 -7.63 9.44
CA LYS A 171 -4.11 -9.02 9.54
C LYS A 171 -3.92 -9.54 10.97
N GLY A 172 -2.75 -9.32 11.57
CA GLY A 172 -2.51 -9.69 12.97
C GLY A 172 -3.49 -9.01 13.94
N THR A 173 -3.86 -7.76 13.67
CA THR A 173 -4.89 -7.05 14.47
C THR A 173 -6.27 -7.69 14.32
N MET A 174 -6.68 -8.04 13.10
CA MET A 174 -7.96 -8.68 12.83
C MET A 174 -8.02 -10.10 13.39
N ASP A 175 -6.94 -10.87 13.26
CA ASP A 175 -6.80 -12.22 13.83
C ASP A 175 -6.93 -12.19 15.35
N ALA A 176 -6.29 -11.22 16.03
CA ALA A 176 -6.41 -11.05 17.48
C ALA A 176 -7.84 -10.66 17.91
N LEU A 177 -8.54 -9.84 17.12
CA LEU A 177 -9.94 -9.51 17.38
C LEU A 177 -10.84 -10.74 17.20
N GLN A 178 -10.58 -11.56 16.17
CA GLN A 178 -11.28 -12.80 15.92
C GLN A 178 -11.06 -13.81 17.06
N GLU A 179 -9.83 -13.94 17.55
CA GLU A 179 -9.52 -14.77 18.71
C GLU A 179 -10.27 -14.28 19.96
N GLN A 180 -10.25 -12.98 20.23
CA GLN A 180 -11.00 -12.39 21.34
C GLN A 180 -12.52 -12.66 21.21
N LEU A 181 -13.07 -12.63 20.00
CA LEU A 181 -14.48 -12.99 19.76
C LEU A 181 -14.73 -14.48 20.09
N CYS A 182 -13.85 -15.37 19.65
CA CYS A 182 -13.94 -16.82 19.90
C CYS A 182 -13.81 -17.19 21.38
N GLU A 183 -13.07 -16.41 22.18
CA GLU A 183 -12.97 -16.59 23.63
C GLU A 183 -14.28 -16.23 24.36
N THR A 184 -15.14 -15.40 23.75
CA THR A 184 -16.44 -15.03 24.33
C THR A 184 -17.52 -16.09 24.08
N GLN A 185 -17.35 -17.31 24.60
CA GLN A 185 -18.32 -18.40 24.43
C GLN A 185 -19.50 -18.34 25.42
N GLU A 186 -19.40 -17.51 26.45
CA GLU A 186 -20.41 -17.44 27.50
C GLU A 186 -21.72 -16.80 27.02
N THR A 187 -22.86 -17.41 27.34
CA THR A 187 -24.20 -16.89 27.02
C THR A 187 -24.84 -16.13 28.18
N GLY A 188 -24.30 -16.23 29.39
CA GLY A 188 -24.81 -15.59 30.62
C GLY A 188 -25.98 -16.34 31.27
N ASP A 189 -26.10 -16.22 32.59
CA ASP A 189 -27.07 -16.94 33.44
C ASP A 189 -28.07 -16.01 34.17
N SER A 190 -27.95 -14.70 33.96
CA SER A 190 -28.74 -13.64 34.58
C SER A 190 -28.87 -12.45 33.63
N VAL A 191 -29.97 -11.68 33.69
CA VAL A 191 -30.16 -10.55 32.76
C VAL A 191 -28.97 -9.59 32.85
N ALA A 192 -28.53 -9.30 34.07
CA ALA A 192 -27.36 -8.47 34.33
C ALA A 192 -26.06 -9.00 33.70
N ARG A 193 -25.84 -10.33 33.69
CA ARG A 193 -24.66 -10.93 33.06
C ARG A 193 -24.74 -10.82 31.53
N VAL A 194 -25.90 -11.08 30.94
CA VAL A 194 -26.10 -10.96 29.48
C VAL A 194 -25.96 -9.51 29.03
N ASP A 195 -26.47 -8.54 29.80
CA ASP A 195 -26.28 -7.10 29.54
C ASP A 195 -24.80 -6.71 29.55
N ALA A 196 -24.02 -7.24 30.50
CA ALA A 196 -22.58 -7.04 30.53
C ALA A 196 -21.89 -7.63 29.29
N LEU A 197 -22.26 -8.85 28.88
CA LEU A 197 -21.75 -9.49 27.67
C LEU A 197 -22.10 -8.71 26.39
N LEU A 198 -23.33 -8.21 26.27
CA LEU A 198 -23.75 -7.37 25.15
C LEU A 198 -22.94 -6.06 25.09
N LYS A 199 -22.63 -5.48 26.25
CA LYS A 199 -21.77 -4.29 26.34
C LYS A 199 -20.33 -4.60 25.93
N GLU A 200 -19.77 -5.73 26.37
CA GLU A 200 -18.45 -6.21 25.95
C GLU A 200 -18.40 -6.47 24.42
N ALA A 201 -19.42 -7.13 23.88
CA ALA A 201 -19.58 -7.35 22.45
C ALA A 201 -19.61 -6.02 21.69
N SER A 202 -20.42 -5.05 22.12
CA SER A 202 -20.46 -3.72 21.48
C SER A 202 -19.11 -3.00 21.53
N GLN A 203 -18.34 -3.14 22.61
CA GLN A 203 -16.98 -2.59 22.69
C GLN A 203 -16.02 -3.26 21.70
N LEU A 204 -16.12 -4.59 21.56
CA LEU A 204 -15.32 -5.33 20.58
C LEU A 204 -15.69 -4.93 19.14
N GLU A 205 -16.98 -4.78 18.83
CA GLU A 205 -17.47 -4.30 17.54
C GLU A 205 -16.89 -2.92 17.20
N ASN A 206 -16.89 -2.00 18.17
CA ASN A 206 -16.35 -0.65 17.97
C ASN A 206 -14.83 -0.66 17.74
N LYS A 207 -14.08 -1.54 18.41
CA LYS A 207 -12.65 -1.74 18.12
C LYS A 207 -12.45 -2.32 16.72
N ALA A 208 -13.26 -3.30 16.34
CA ALA A 208 -13.19 -3.94 15.03
C ALA A 208 -13.52 -2.98 13.89
N LYS A 209 -14.47 -2.04 14.06
CA LYS A 209 -14.77 -1.00 13.07
C LYS A 209 -13.53 -0.20 12.66
N VAL A 210 -12.67 0.15 13.63
CA VAL A 210 -11.40 0.86 13.34
C VAL A 210 -10.46 0.00 12.50
N GLY A 211 -10.36 -1.30 12.79
CA GLY A 211 -9.59 -2.28 12.00
C GLY A 211 -10.16 -2.43 10.59
N MET A 212 -11.47 -2.59 10.46
CA MET A 212 -12.17 -2.73 9.18
C MET A 212 -12.05 -1.47 8.31
N ASP A 213 -12.09 -0.28 8.90
CA ASP A 213 -11.87 0.97 8.14
C ASP A 213 -10.45 1.06 7.60
N LYS A 214 -9.44 0.61 8.38
CA LYS A 214 -8.07 0.48 7.89
C LYS A 214 -7.97 -0.57 6.78
N ALA A 215 -8.69 -1.68 6.90
CA ALA A 215 -8.71 -2.77 5.92
C ALA A 215 -9.29 -2.30 4.59
N ARG A 216 -10.41 -1.59 4.64
CA ARG A 216 -11.02 -0.97 3.44
C ARG A 216 -10.09 -0.01 2.74
N ARG A 217 -9.36 0.83 3.49
CA ARG A 217 -8.35 1.73 2.91
C ARG A 217 -7.17 0.98 2.30
N LEU A 218 -6.69 -0.07 2.96
CA LEU A 218 -5.61 -0.90 2.45
C LEU A 218 -6.00 -1.59 1.13
N VAL A 219 -7.20 -2.16 1.08
CA VAL A 219 -7.75 -2.81 -0.12
C VAL A 219 -7.91 -1.80 -1.25
N ALA A 220 -8.50 -0.62 -0.98
CA ALA A 220 -8.66 0.44 -1.97
C ALA A 220 -7.30 0.90 -2.55
N ARG A 221 -6.28 1.04 -1.70
CA ARG A 221 -4.91 1.33 -2.17
C ARG A 221 -4.35 0.19 -3.01
N GLY A 222 -4.58 -1.06 -2.62
CA GLY A 222 -4.15 -2.21 -3.43
C GLY A 222 -4.83 -2.24 -4.81
N ASP A 223 -6.12 -1.91 -4.89
CA ASP A 223 -6.85 -1.80 -6.15
C ASP A 223 -6.33 -0.65 -7.02
N GLU A 224 -5.95 0.47 -6.42
CA GLU A 224 -5.30 1.60 -7.09
C GLU A 224 -3.96 1.16 -7.71
N LEU A 225 -3.07 0.51 -6.93
CA LEU A 225 -1.80 -0.02 -7.44
C LEU A 225 -2.02 -1.01 -8.59
N ILE A 226 -3.07 -1.84 -8.52
CA ILE A 226 -3.42 -2.76 -9.61
C ILE A 226 -3.85 -1.99 -10.87
N SER A 227 -4.64 -0.92 -10.70
CA SER A 227 -5.10 -0.07 -11.81
C SER A 227 -3.96 0.68 -12.49
N GLU A 228 -2.92 1.04 -11.74
CA GLU A 228 -1.69 1.67 -12.23
C GLU A 228 -0.72 0.67 -12.89
N ASN A 229 -1.13 -0.60 -13.05
CA ASN A 229 -0.34 -1.66 -13.66
C ASN A 229 1.00 -1.91 -12.94
N HIS A 230 0.96 -1.91 -11.61
CA HIS A 230 2.11 -2.21 -10.77
C HIS A 230 2.72 -3.58 -11.11
N TYR A 231 4.06 -3.70 -11.09
CA TYR A 231 4.72 -4.96 -11.49
C TYR A 231 4.36 -6.19 -10.64
N ALA A 232 3.72 -6.01 -9.48
CA ALA A 232 3.51 -7.03 -8.45
C ALA A 232 2.01 -7.32 -8.22
N VAL A 233 1.17 -7.09 -9.24
CA VAL A 233 -0.27 -7.34 -9.20
C VAL A 233 -0.61 -8.74 -8.66
N ASP A 234 0.16 -9.76 -9.07
CA ASP A 234 -0.05 -11.15 -8.63
C ASP A 234 0.22 -11.38 -7.13
N SER A 235 0.97 -10.49 -6.47
CA SER A 235 1.20 -10.51 -5.02
C SER A 235 0.19 -9.64 -4.26
N ILE A 236 -0.22 -8.51 -4.85
CA ILE A 236 -1.14 -7.54 -4.21
C ILE A 236 -2.57 -8.07 -4.21
N ARG A 237 -3.06 -8.56 -5.35
CA ARG A 237 -4.47 -8.96 -5.52
C ARG A 237 -4.91 -10.05 -4.53
N PRO A 238 -4.15 -11.15 -4.30
CA PRO A 238 -4.54 -12.15 -3.32
C PRO A 238 -4.63 -11.59 -1.90
N LYS A 239 -3.74 -10.68 -1.51
CA LYS A 239 -3.74 -10.05 -0.18
C LYS A 239 -4.95 -9.14 0.02
N CYS A 240 -5.35 -8.39 -1.00
CA CYS A 240 -6.59 -7.61 -0.96
C CYS A 240 -7.81 -8.51 -0.72
N HIS A 241 -7.90 -9.60 -1.49
CA HIS A 241 -9.00 -10.56 -1.35
C HIS A 241 -9.00 -11.24 0.03
N GLU A 242 -7.84 -11.65 0.51
CA GLU A 242 -7.70 -12.25 1.84
C GLU A 242 -8.13 -11.29 2.95
N MET A 243 -7.74 -10.02 2.88
CA MET A 243 -8.16 -9.00 3.86
C MET A 243 -9.68 -8.78 3.84
N GLN A 244 -10.30 -8.80 2.67
CA GLN A 244 -11.76 -8.71 2.53
C GLN A 244 -12.44 -9.91 3.21
N LEU A 245 -11.99 -11.14 2.92
CA LEU A 245 -12.52 -12.35 3.53
C LEU A 245 -12.42 -12.33 5.06
N VAL A 246 -11.27 -11.92 5.61
CA VAL A 246 -11.08 -11.80 7.07
C VAL A 246 -12.08 -10.82 7.69
N CYS A 247 -12.36 -9.69 7.02
CA CYS A 247 -13.34 -8.72 7.49
C CYS A 247 -14.78 -9.26 7.41
N ASP A 248 -15.13 -9.94 6.32
CA ASP A 248 -16.45 -10.51 6.12
C ASP A 248 -16.72 -11.63 7.14
N ASP A 249 -15.76 -12.53 7.34
CA ASP A 249 -15.84 -13.62 8.32
C ASP A 249 -16.01 -13.09 9.75
N PHE A 250 -15.25 -12.07 10.14
CA PHE A 250 -15.41 -11.41 11.43
C PHE A 250 -16.81 -10.81 11.58
N THR A 251 -17.30 -10.12 10.54
CA THR A 251 -18.63 -9.48 10.56
C THR A 251 -19.73 -10.53 10.81
N VAL A 252 -19.71 -11.63 10.05
CA VAL A 252 -20.67 -12.72 10.20
C VAL A 252 -20.57 -13.38 11.57
N ALA A 253 -19.35 -13.60 12.08
CA ALA A 253 -19.15 -14.17 13.41
C ALA A 253 -19.69 -13.24 14.51
N MET A 254 -19.49 -11.93 14.36
CA MET A 254 -19.93 -10.92 15.31
C MET A 254 -21.45 -10.79 15.34
N GLU A 255 -22.09 -10.77 14.17
CA GLU A 255 -23.56 -10.77 14.05
C GLU A 255 -24.17 -11.99 14.74
N LYS A 256 -23.63 -13.19 14.47
CA LYS A 256 -24.07 -14.44 15.15
C LYS A 256 -23.92 -14.34 16.67
N ARG A 257 -22.81 -13.76 17.15
CA ARG A 257 -22.56 -13.60 18.59
C ARG A 257 -23.56 -12.67 19.25
N VAL A 258 -23.85 -11.53 18.64
CA VAL A 258 -24.83 -10.56 19.12
C VAL A 258 -26.23 -11.15 19.10
N ASP A 259 -26.60 -11.86 18.04
CA ASP A 259 -27.89 -12.55 17.93
C ASP A 259 -28.06 -13.60 19.04
N LEU A 260 -27.03 -14.41 19.29
CA LEU A 260 -27.05 -15.41 20.37
C LEU A 260 -27.26 -14.75 21.75
N LEU A 261 -26.54 -13.66 22.03
CA LEU A 261 -26.70 -12.92 23.29
C LEU A 261 -28.08 -12.29 23.44
N ASN A 262 -28.65 -11.73 22.37
CA ASN A 262 -30.00 -11.18 22.40
C ASN A 262 -31.06 -12.23 22.67
N ARG A 263 -30.90 -13.43 22.10
CA ARG A 263 -31.79 -14.56 22.43
C ARG A 263 -31.58 -14.98 23.89
N SER A 264 -30.35 -15.11 24.37
CA SER A 264 -30.08 -15.43 25.79
C SER A 264 -30.72 -14.41 26.74
N HIS A 265 -30.64 -13.13 26.40
CA HIS A 265 -31.27 -12.05 27.16
C HIS A 265 -32.80 -12.19 27.20
N ASP A 266 -33.48 -12.47 26.08
CA ASP A 266 -34.93 -12.72 26.05
C ASP A 266 -35.31 -13.94 26.92
N LEU A 267 -34.53 -15.01 26.85
CA LEU A 267 -34.74 -16.20 27.68
C LEU A 267 -34.66 -15.85 29.17
N GLN A 268 -33.60 -15.16 29.56
CA GLN A 268 -33.35 -14.86 30.96
C GLN A 268 -34.35 -13.85 31.52
N GLN A 269 -34.81 -12.88 30.72
CA GLN A 269 -35.91 -11.99 31.09
C GLN A 269 -37.21 -12.74 31.35
N ARG A 270 -37.53 -13.77 30.54
CA ARG A 270 -38.71 -14.60 30.74
C ARG A 270 -38.59 -15.46 31.98
N LEU A 271 -37.41 -16.05 32.23
CA LEU A 271 -37.12 -16.82 33.44
C LEU A 271 -37.23 -15.96 34.70
N GLU A 272 -36.66 -14.76 34.71
CA GLU A 272 -36.77 -13.83 35.85
C GLU A 272 -38.23 -13.41 36.11
N LYS A 273 -39.02 -13.15 35.07
CA LYS A 273 -40.47 -12.85 35.23
C LYS A 273 -41.23 -14.03 35.83
N ALA A 274 -40.98 -15.25 35.34
CA ALA A 274 -41.60 -16.47 35.86
C ALA A 274 -41.19 -16.76 37.30
N ASN A 275 -39.89 -16.66 37.61
CA ASN A 275 -39.38 -16.84 38.97
C ASN A 275 -39.97 -15.83 39.94
N ARG A 276 -40.05 -14.54 39.55
CA ARG A 276 -40.67 -13.50 40.38
C ARG A 276 -42.14 -13.80 40.65
N TRP A 277 -42.88 -14.25 39.65
CA TRP A 277 -44.28 -14.65 39.83
C TRP A 277 -44.39 -15.84 40.79
N CYS A 278 -43.56 -16.88 40.62
CA CYS A 278 -43.51 -18.01 41.54
C CYS A 278 -43.21 -17.57 42.99
N THR A 279 -42.24 -16.69 43.20
CA THR A 279 -41.92 -16.14 44.53
C THR A 279 -43.11 -15.39 45.12
N GLN A 280 -43.76 -14.51 44.34
CA GLN A 280 -44.97 -13.80 44.79
C GLN A 280 -46.10 -14.77 45.15
N GLY A 281 -46.27 -15.86 44.41
CA GLY A 281 -47.25 -16.91 44.72
C GLY A 281 -46.92 -17.63 46.02
N VAL A 282 -45.64 -17.99 46.25
CA VAL A 282 -45.19 -18.60 47.51
C VAL A 282 -45.42 -17.65 48.69
N ASP A 283 -45.06 -16.38 48.54
CA ASP A 283 -45.26 -15.34 49.57
C ASP A 283 -46.76 -15.11 49.87
N LEU A 284 -47.60 -15.11 48.82
CA LEU A 284 -49.06 -15.04 48.97
C LEU A 284 -49.60 -16.23 49.76
N LEU A 285 -49.17 -17.46 49.44
CA LEU A 285 -49.61 -18.66 50.15
C LEU A 285 -49.10 -18.69 51.60
N ALA A 286 -47.85 -18.29 51.83
CA ALA A 286 -47.26 -18.20 53.17
C ALA A 286 -47.93 -17.14 54.05
N SER A 287 -48.49 -16.09 53.43
CA SER A 287 -49.20 -15.01 54.11
C SER A 287 -50.68 -15.28 54.35
N GLN A 288 -51.19 -16.47 54.06
CA GLN A 288 -52.55 -16.89 54.44
C GLN A 288 -52.53 -17.59 55.82
N PRO A 289 -52.82 -16.88 56.94
CA PRO A 289 -52.88 -17.51 58.25
C PRO A 289 -54.09 -18.44 58.36
N ILE A 290 -53.91 -19.57 59.04
CA ILE A 290 -54.98 -20.57 59.26
C ILE A 290 -56.20 -19.94 59.93
N ASP A 291 -55.99 -18.97 60.82
CA ASP A 291 -57.05 -18.25 61.53
C ASP A 291 -57.95 -17.42 60.59
N LYS A 292 -57.40 -16.86 59.50
CA LYS A 292 -58.17 -16.11 58.49
C LYS A 292 -59.12 -17.03 57.71
N CYS A 293 -58.87 -18.33 57.66
CA CYS A 293 -59.74 -19.29 56.99
C CYS A 293 -60.80 -19.92 57.92
N GLN A 294 -60.87 -19.54 59.21
CA GLN A 294 -61.87 -20.08 60.15
C GLN A 294 -63.26 -19.45 60.00
N THR A 295 -63.37 -18.29 59.37
CA THR A 295 -64.64 -17.63 59.06
C THR A 295 -64.94 -17.73 57.57
N GLN A 296 -66.23 -17.82 57.21
CA GLN A 296 -66.65 -17.87 55.80
C GLN A 296 -66.11 -16.68 55.01
N GLU A 297 -66.22 -15.47 55.57
CA GLU A 297 -65.78 -14.23 54.93
C GLU A 297 -64.25 -14.18 54.71
N GLY A 298 -63.47 -14.70 55.67
CA GLY A 298 -62.02 -14.75 55.54
C GLY A 298 -61.53 -15.81 54.55
N ALA A 299 -62.20 -16.96 54.48
CA ALA A 299 -61.95 -17.99 53.47
C ALA A 299 -62.31 -17.51 52.05
N GLU A 300 -63.45 -16.84 51.88
CA GLU A 300 -63.85 -16.23 50.59
C GLU A 300 -62.86 -15.15 50.14
N SER A 301 -62.36 -14.34 51.08
CA SER A 301 -61.33 -13.33 50.80
C SER A 301 -60.01 -13.94 50.34
N ALA A 302 -59.50 -14.96 51.03
CA ALA A 302 -58.28 -15.68 50.64
C ALA A 302 -58.42 -16.36 49.27
N LEU A 303 -59.59 -16.95 48.99
CA LEU A 303 -59.86 -17.60 47.70
C LEU A 303 -59.93 -16.58 46.57
N LYS A 304 -60.48 -15.38 46.84
CA LYS A 304 -60.48 -14.26 45.91
C LYS A 304 -59.07 -13.73 45.63
N GLU A 305 -58.24 -13.54 46.66
CA GLU A 305 -56.82 -13.13 46.52
C GLU A 305 -56.05 -14.12 45.62
N CYS A 306 -56.19 -15.43 45.86
CA CYS A 306 -55.59 -16.46 45.01
C CYS A 306 -56.15 -16.45 43.58
N SER A 307 -57.46 -16.27 43.41
CA SER A 307 -58.08 -16.21 42.08
C SER A 307 -57.61 -14.99 41.29
N ASP A 308 -57.49 -13.83 41.95
CA ASP A 308 -57.00 -12.61 41.32
C ASP A 308 -55.51 -12.72 40.98
N PHE A 309 -54.70 -13.37 41.83
CA PHE A 309 -53.31 -13.67 41.51
C PHE A 309 -53.18 -14.62 40.31
N LEU A 310 -53.98 -15.69 40.22
CA LEU A 310 -53.93 -16.62 39.08
C LEU A 310 -54.24 -15.96 37.73
N LYS A 311 -55.05 -14.89 37.70
CA LYS A 311 -55.30 -14.13 36.46
C LYS A 311 -54.05 -13.45 35.90
N THR A 312 -53.06 -13.16 36.75
CA THR A 312 -51.78 -12.55 36.32
C THR A 312 -50.87 -13.54 35.58
N PHE A 313 -51.19 -14.84 35.59
CA PHE A 313 -50.43 -15.86 34.86
C PHE A 313 -50.49 -15.70 33.34
N ASP A 314 -51.58 -15.13 32.80
CA ASP A 314 -51.74 -14.95 31.35
C ASP A 314 -50.60 -14.11 30.74
N ASP A 315 -49.97 -13.22 31.53
CA ASP A 315 -48.81 -12.41 31.12
C ASP A 315 -47.51 -13.22 30.94
N LEU A 316 -47.46 -14.45 31.46
CA LEU A 316 -46.31 -15.36 31.35
C LEU A 316 -46.49 -16.43 30.26
N ARG A 317 -47.69 -16.50 29.66
CA ARG A 317 -48.06 -17.57 28.76
C ARG A 317 -47.29 -17.48 27.44
N LEU A 318 -46.62 -18.57 27.07
CA LEU A 318 -45.99 -18.71 25.76
C LEU A 318 -47.08 -18.89 24.69
N GLN A 319 -47.03 -18.08 23.62
CA GLN A 319 -47.98 -18.17 22.51
C GLN A 319 -47.81 -19.48 21.73
N ASP A 320 -46.56 -19.90 21.49
CA ASP A 320 -46.23 -21.19 20.88
C ASP A 320 -45.00 -21.83 21.57
N PRO A 321 -45.20 -22.91 22.35
CA PRO A 321 -44.11 -23.65 23.00
C PRO A 321 -43.12 -24.30 22.02
N LYS A 322 -43.57 -24.68 20.81
CA LYS A 322 -42.68 -25.28 19.79
C LYS A 322 -41.77 -24.23 19.18
N GLU A 323 -42.32 -23.06 18.87
CA GLU A 323 -41.55 -21.92 18.38
C GLU A 323 -40.52 -21.44 19.43
N PHE A 324 -40.90 -21.48 20.71
CA PHE A 324 -39.97 -21.23 21.81
C PHE A 324 -38.82 -22.24 21.80
N HIS A 325 -39.12 -23.54 21.73
CA HIS A 325 -38.06 -24.55 21.74
C HIS A 325 -37.10 -24.40 20.57
N VAL A 326 -37.61 -24.15 19.36
CA VAL A 326 -36.78 -23.89 18.16
C VAL A 326 -35.91 -22.64 18.33
N LYS A 327 -36.44 -21.57 18.93
CA LYS A 327 -35.70 -20.31 19.16
C LYS A 327 -34.57 -20.43 20.18
N PHE A 328 -34.72 -21.31 21.17
CA PHE A 328 -33.77 -21.44 22.29
C PHE A 328 -32.97 -22.75 22.27
N GLU A 329 -33.16 -23.62 21.28
CA GLU A 329 -32.54 -24.96 21.22
C GLU A 329 -31.01 -24.93 21.35
N GLU A 330 -30.37 -23.94 20.71
CA GLU A 330 -28.91 -23.77 20.71
C GLU A 330 -28.35 -23.33 22.08
N MET A 331 -29.19 -22.80 22.97
CA MET A 331 -28.81 -22.32 24.31
C MET A 331 -29.22 -23.28 25.44
N LEU A 332 -30.09 -24.25 25.14
CA LEU A 332 -30.53 -25.26 26.09
C LEU A 332 -29.42 -26.30 26.28
N THR A 333 -28.77 -26.28 27.44
CA THR A 333 -27.75 -27.28 27.83
C THR A 333 -28.34 -28.69 27.83
N ALA A 334 -27.49 -29.71 27.63
CA ALA A 334 -27.91 -31.11 27.54
C ALA A 334 -28.76 -31.59 28.74
N GLU A 335 -28.61 -31.00 29.93
CA GLU A 335 -29.42 -31.32 31.12
C GLU A 335 -30.89 -30.86 31.00
N SER A 336 -31.15 -29.77 30.28
CA SER A 336 -32.50 -29.28 30.00
C SER A 336 -33.24 -30.04 28.89
N LYS A 337 -32.50 -30.83 28.07
CA LYS A 337 -33.08 -31.70 27.03
C LYS A 337 -33.65 -33.02 27.59
N VAL A 338 -33.26 -33.43 28.81
CA VAL A 338 -33.70 -34.71 29.40
C VAL A 338 -35.08 -34.60 30.08
N GLY A 339 -35.50 -33.40 30.49
CA GLY A 339 -36.76 -33.20 31.22
C GLY A 339 -38.04 -33.11 30.37
N GLY A 340 -37.92 -33.03 29.03
CA GLY A 340 -39.07 -32.82 28.13
C GLY A 340 -39.64 -34.07 27.46
N GLY A 341 -39.06 -35.24 27.73
CA GLY A 341 -39.36 -36.49 27.01
C GLY A 341 -40.48 -37.35 27.59
N ASP A 342 -40.77 -37.28 28.89
CA ASP A 342 -41.67 -38.24 29.55
C ASP A 342 -42.73 -37.53 30.42
N MET A 343 -43.66 -36.82 29.77
CA MET A 343 -45.00 -36.59 30.34
C MET A 343 -46.05 -36.70 29.23
N ASP A 344 -46.14 -37.88 28.63
CA ASP A 344 -47.30 -38.25 27.83
C ASP A 344 -48.19 -39.22 28.61
N GLY A 345 -49.39 -38.74 28.92
CA GLY A 345 -50.62 -39.50 29.14
C GLY A 345 -50.60 -40.75 30.01
N SER A 346 -50.90 -40.59 31.31
CA SER A 346 -51.83 -41.51 31.98
C SER A 346 -52.45 -40.87 33.23
N ILE A 347 -53.50 -40.07 33.04
CA ILE A 347 -54.58 -39.95 34.03
C ILE A 347 -55.88 -40.24 33.29
N TYR A 348 -56.29 -41.50 33.38
CA TYR A 348 -57.68 -41.93 33.49
C TYR A 348 -57.75 -42.96 34.62
#